data_AF-A0A832R5V3-F1
#
_entry.id   AF-A0A832R5V3-F1
#
_cell.length_a   1.000
_cell.length_b   1.000
_cell.length_c   1.000
_cell.angle_alpha   90.00
_cell.angle_beta   90.00
_cell.angle_gamma   90.00
#
_symmetry.space_group_name_H-M   'P 1'
#
loop_
_entity.id
_entity.type
_entity.pdbx_description
1 polymer ?
#
loop_
_entity_poly.entity_id
_entity_poly.type
_entity_poly.pdbx_seq_one_letter_code
_entity_poly.pdbx_strand_id
1 'polypeptide(L)' 'ADQALLENRRDLQPAFIRNVVRSGFNNMFPLSRGEVSDEQLDKIVAHLTRERS' A
#
# COMPACT_ATOMS: atom_id res chain seq x y z
N ALA A 1 5.75 13.58 -17.80
CA ALA A 1 5.12 12.29 -17.50
C ALA A 1 5.25 12.07 -16.02
N ASP A 2 4.13 12.14 -15.29
CA ASP A 2 4.07 11.85 -13.86
C ASP A 2 4.33 10.36 -13.65
N GLN A 3 5.58 9.93 -13.82
CA GLN A 3 6.01 8.60 -13.37
C GLN A 3 5.64 8.53 -11.90
N ALA A 4 4.64 7.70 -11.61
CA ALA A 4 4.03 7.65 -10.29
C ALA A 4 5.16 7.46 -9.28
N LEU A 5 5.22 8.30 -8.24
CA LEU A 5 6.30 8.33 -7.24
C LEU A 5 6.67 6.94 -6.64
N LEU A 6 5.77 5.97 -6.80
CA LEU A 6 5.89 4.58 -6.35
C LEU A 6 6.59 3.65 -7.35
N GLU A 7 6.74 4.02 -8.63
CA GLU A 7 7.30 3.14 -9.67
C GLU A 7 8.76 2.78 -9.42
N ASN A 8 9.52 3.69 -8.82
CA ASN A 8 10.94 3.49 -8.53
C ASN A 8 11.21 3.00 -7.09
N ARG A 9 10.16 2.85 -6.25
CA ARG A 9 10.31 2.39 -4.87
C ARG A 9 10.46 0.87 -4.85
N ARG A 10 11.61 0.39 -4.36
CA ARG A 10 11.93 -1.05 -4.22
C ARG A 10 11.96 -1.54 -2.77
N ASP A 11 11.81 -0.63 -1.83
CA ASP A 11 11.94 -0.82 -0.38
C ASP A 11 10.59 -0.98 0.33
N LEU A 12 9.47 -0.94 -0.41
CA LEU A 12 8.13 -1.05 0.17
C LEU A 12 7.91 -2.44 0.78
N GLN A 13 7.69 -2.48 2.09
CA GLN A 13 7.44 -3.72 2.82
C GLN A 13 5.93 -4.03 2.89
N PRO A 14 5.48 -5.22 2.44
CA PRO A 14 4.07 -5.61 2.48
C PRO A 14 3.42 -5.43 3.86
N ALA A 15 4.11 -5.84 4.92
CA ALA A 15 3.61 -5.74 6.30
C ALA A 15 3.43 -4.28 6.74
N PHE A 16 4.33 -3.38 6.33
CA PHE A 16 4.25 -1.97 6.66
C PHE A 16 3.03 -1.32 5.98
N ILE A 17 2.79 -1.61 4.70
CA ILE A 17 1.61 -1.11 3.98
C ILE A 17 0.32 -1.53 4.70
N ARG A 18 0.21 -2.82 5.06
CA ARG A 18 -0.96 -3.34 5.78
C ARG A 18 -1.20 -2.64 7.10
N ASN A 19 -0.13 -2.46 7.87
CA ASN A 19 -0.19 -1.77 9.15
C ASN A 19 -0.65 -0.32 8.98
N VAL A 20 -0.03 0.43 8.07
CA VAL A 20 -0.38 1.84 7.80
C VAL A 20 -1.83 1.98 7.34
N VAL A 21 -2.33 1.09 6.49
CA VAL A 21 -3.74 1.12 6.04
C VAL A 21 -4.71 0.90 7.19
N ARG A 22 -4.40 0.00 8.13
CA ARG A 22 -5.33 -0.37 9.21
C ARG A 22 -5.16 0.43 10.51
N SER A 23 -4.01 1.04 10.70
CA SER A 23 -3.67 1.78 11.92
C SER A 23 -3.43 3.26 11.69
N GLY A 24 -3.37 3.70 10.43
CA GLY A 24 -2.98 5.05 10.06
C GLY A 24 -1.46 5.26 10.13
N PHE A 25 -1.03 6.46 9.76
CA PHE A 25 0.38 6.87 9.84
C PHE A 25 0.51 8.40 9.84
N ASN A 26 1.12 8.96 10.90
CA ASN A 26 1.16 10.40 11.12
C ASN A 26 -0.25 11.03 11.04
N ASN A 27 -0.47 11.93 10.07
CA ASN A 27 -1.75 12.59 9.83
C ASN A 27 -2.70 11.78 8.93
N MET A 28 -2.29 10.58 8.49
CA MET A 28 -3.13 9.69 7.70
C MET A 28 -4.00 8.85 8.64
N PHE A 29 -5.31 9.06 8.59
CA PHE A 29 -6.28 8.22 9.29
C PHE A 29 -6.31 6.80 8.72
N PRO A 30 -6.64 5.77 9.53
CA PRO A 30 -6.80 4.40 9.05
C PRO A 30 -7.99 4.29 8.08
N LEU A 31 -7.89 3.38 7.11
CA LEU A 31 -8.98 3.00 6.23
C LEU A 31 -9.70 1.76 6.79
N SER A 32 -11.01 1.87 6.93
CA SER A 32 -11.86 0.77 7.38
C SER A 32 -11.93 -0.36 6.34
N ARG A 33 -12.39 -1.54 6.78
CA ARG A 33 -12.65 -2.68 5.88
C ARG A 33 -13.82 -2.46 4.93
N GLY A 34 -14.72 -1.53 5.25
CA GLY A 34 -15.80 -1.12 4.35
C GLY A 34 -15.31 -0.23 3.20
N GLU A 35 -14.24 0.54 3.42
CA GLU A 35 -13.62 1.39 2.39
C GLU A 35 -12.64 0.61 1.52
N VAL A 36 -11.84 -0.25 2.15
CA VAL A 36 -10.89 -1.16 1.46
C VAL A 36 -10.97 -2.52 2.12
N SER A 37 -11.52 -3.51 1.44
CA SER A 37 -11.57 -4.89 1.94
C SER A 37 -10.17 -5.49 2.09
N ASP A 38 -10.04 -6.58 2.84
CA ASP A 38 -8.75 -7.24 3.01
C ASP A 38 -8.27 -7.86 1.67
N GLU A 39 -9.17 -8.36 0.82
CA GLU A 39 -8.84 -8.85 -0.53
C GLU A 39 -8.40 -7.74 -1.48
N GLN A 40 -8.99 -6.54 -1.37
CA GLN A 40 -8.54 -5.39 -2.14
C GLN A 40 -7.16 -4.92 -1.68
N LEU A 41 -6.94 -4.86 -0.37
CA LEU A 41 -5.65 -4.52 0.21
C LEU A 41 -4.56 -5.50 -0.24
N ASP A 42 -4.86 -6.80 -0.29
CA ASP A 42 -3.93 -7.82 -0.81
C ASP A 42 -3.48 -7.52 -2.24
N LYS A 43 -4.42 -7.19 -3.12
CA LYS A 43 -4.13 -6.85 -4.53
C LYS A 43 -3.28 -5.59 -4.65
N ILE A 44 -3.57 -4.57 -3.83
CA ILE A 44 -2.80 -3.32 -3.80
C ILE A 44 -1.37 -3.59 -3.33
N VAL A 45 -1.21 -4.32 -2.22
CA VAL A 45 0.11 -4.70 -1.68
C VAL A 45 0.91 -5.45 -2.74
N ALA A 46 0.32 -6.49 -3.36
CA ALA A 46 0.98 -7.26 -4.40
C ALA A 46 1.41 -6.39 -5.60
N HIS A 47 0.59 -5.44 -6.01
CA HIS A 47 0.94 -4.52 -7.10
C HIS A 47 2.10 -3.59 -6.73
N LEU A 48 2.10 -3.07 -5.50
CA LEU A 48 3.11 -2.11 -5.03
C LEU A 48 4.47 -2.78 -4.75
N THR A 49 4.48 -4.05 -4.35
CA THR A 49 5.69 -4.78 -3.94
C THR A 49 6.16 -5.80 -4.97
N ARG A 50 5.59 -5.82 -6.18
CA ARG A 50 6.05 -6.71 -7.26
C ARG A 50 7.48 -6.40 -7.65
N GLU A 51 8.27 -7.44 -7.90
CA GLU A 51 9.57 -7.28 -8.56
C GLU A 51 9.36 -6.72 -9.97
N ARG A 52 10.05 -5.63 -10.30
CA ARG A 52 10.04 -5.05 -11.65
C ARG A 52 11.34 -5.46 -12.35
N SER A 53 11.19 -6.24 -13.41
CA SER A 53 12.25 -6.64 -14.34
C SER A 53 12.74 -5.45 -15.17
#